data_AF-A0A3P6GX95-F1
#
_entry.id   AF-A0A3P6GX95-F1
#
_cell.length_a   1.000
_cell.length_b   1.000
_cell.length_c   1.000
_cell.angle_alpha   90.00
_cell.angle_beta   90.00
_cell.angle_gamma   90.00
#
_symmetry.space_group_name_H-M   'P 1'
#
loop_
_entity.id
_entity.type
_entity.pdbx_description
1 polymer ?
#
loop_
_entity_poly.entity_id
_entity_poly.type
_entity_poly.pdbx_seq_one_letter_code
_entity_poly.pdbx_strand_id
1 'polypeptide(L)'
;MNSALCIKEQQSNIEIQEAYKELISGMRDLSGGRSTIGVKMIGQVDDKSFVKSFEKIFSDKVIQLEQAAVLVSKWQEEVYNAAWYPFKFVGTGDGMKEIVDDEDEKLKNLSEEFGEDVKNSVKIALKELNEFNPSGRYAVPTLSNFAHGREATLKEGIKWYVQY
;
A
#
# COMPACT_ATOMS: atom_id res chain seq x y z
N MET A 1 -28.96 -9.31 -26.04
CA MET A 1 -27.72 -9.40 -25.22
C MET A 1 -26.77 -10.32 -25.95
N ASN A 2 -25.64 -9.82 -26.48
CA ASN A 2 -24.73 -10.62 -27.32
C ASN A 2 -23.72 -11.39 -26.46
N SER A 3 -24.07 -12.62 -26.08
CA SER A 3 -23.26 -13.51 -25.23
C SER A 3 -21.85 -13.75 -25.77
N ALA A 4 -21.67 -13.84 -27.09
CA ALA A 4 -20.37 -14.07 -27.70
C ALA A 4 -19.37 -12.89 -27.51
N LEU A 5 -19.87 -11.65 -27.50
CA LEU A 5 -19.02 -10.48 -27.24
C LEU A 5 -18.59 -10.44 -25.77
N CYS A 6 -19.53 -10.71 -24.86
CA CYS A 6 -19.27 -10.78 -23.42
C CYS A 6 -18.19 -11.83 -23.09
N ILE A 7 -18.26 -13.01 -23.71
CA ILE A 7 -17.26 -14.07 -23.49
C ILE A 7 -15.87 -13.63 -23.99
N LYS A 8 -15.79 -13.00 -25.16
CA LYS A 8 -14.52 -12.51 -25.71
C LYS A 8 -13.89 -11.41 -24.85
N GLU A 9 -14.70 -10.47 -24.39
CA GLU A 9 -14.23 -9.39 -23.50
C GLU A 9 -13.72 -9.97 -22.18
N GLN A 10 -14.44 -10.94 -21.60
CA GLN A 10 -14.00 -11.64 -20.39
C GLN A 10 -12.67 -12.35 -20.60
N GLN A 11 -12.51 -13.08 -21.71
CA GLN A 11 -11.26 -13.77 -22.03
C GLN A 11 -10.08 -12.79 -22.18
N SER A 12 -10.29 -11.69 -22.91
CA SER A 12 -9.27 -10.65 -23.08
C SER A 12 -8.89 -10.00 -21.75
N ASN A 13 -9.86 -9.78 -20.86
CA ASN A 13 -9.58 -9.24 -19.53
C ASN A 13 -8.76 -10.21 -18.68
N ILE A 14 -9.02 -11.52 -18.76
CA ILE A 14 -8.20 -12.54 -18.08
C ILE A 14 -6.76 -12.48 -18.55
N GLU A 15 -6.53 -12.48 -19.86
CA GLU A 15 -5.19 -12.41 -20.45
C GLU A 15 -4.43 -11.13 -20.03
N ILE A 16 -5.11 -9.98 -19.99
CA ILE A 16 -4.51 -8.71 -19.54
C ILE A 16 -4.12 -8.79 -18.05
N GLN A 17 -4.97 -9.38 -17.21
CA GLN A 17 -4.69 -9.54 -15.78
C GLN A 17 -3.55 -10.53 -15.51
N GLU A 18 -3.46 -11.61 -16.28
CA GLU A 18 -2.34 -12.54 -16.22
C GLU A 18 -1.03 -11.89 -16.63
N ALA A 19 -1.02 -11.15 -17.75
CA ALA A 19 0.15 -10.39 -18.19
C ALA A 19 0.59 -9.34 -17.17
N TYR A 20 -0.36 -8.67 -16.52
CA TYR A 20 -0.09 -7.70 -15.45
C TYR A 20 0.59 -8.36 -14.25
N LYS A 21 0.08 -9.51 -13.79
CA LYS A 21 0.66 -10.27 -12.68
C LYS A 21 2.07 -10.77 -13.01
N GLU A 22 2.28 -11.26 -14.22
CA GLU A 22 3.58 -11.75 -14.67
C GLU A 22 4.61 -10.61 -14.71
N LEU A 23 4.21 -9.43 -15.22
CA LEU A 23 5.08 -8.26 -15.23
C LEU A 23 5.45 -7.82 -13.80
N ILE A 24 4.47 -7.75 -12.89
CA ILE A 24 4.73 -7.45 -11.48
C ILE A 24 5.71 -8.45 -10.88
N SER A 25 5.52 -9.75 -11.13
CA SER A 25 6.41 -10.81 -10.65
C SER A 25 7.83 -10.60 -11.16
N GLY A 26 8.02 -10.40 -12.47
CA GLY A 26 9.32 -10.16 -13.07
C GLY A 26 9.99 -8.85 -12.63
N MET A 27 9.21 -7.82 -12.28
CA MET A 27 9.72 -6.52 -11.81
C MET A 27 10.01 -6.47 -10.30
N ARG A 28 9.56 -7.46 -9.52
CA ARG A 28 9.65 -7.44 -8.05
C ARG A 28 11.10 -7.26 -7.57
N ASP A 29 12.04 -8.01 -8.14
CA ASP A 29 13.46 -7.98 -7.73
C ASP A 29 14.25 -6.85 -8.39
N LEU A 30 13.71 -6.23 -9.45
CA LEU A 30 14.35 -5.12 -10.19
C LEU A 30 13.98 -3.76 -9.61
N SER A 31 12.99 -3.72 -8.71
CA SER A 31 12.46 -2.50 -8.12
C SER A 31 13.38 -1.96 -7.03
N GLY A 32 14.42 -1.23 -7.43
CA GLY A 32 15.32 -0.52 -6.51
C GLY A 32 14.81 0.88 -6.14
N GLY A 33 15.29 1.43 -5.01
CA GLY A 33 14.85 2.74 -4.47
C GLY A 33 15.14 3.97 -5.32
N ARG A 34 15.73 3.83 -6.52
CA ARG A 34 16.00 4.91 -7.48
C ARG A 34 15.21 4.77 -8.79
N SER A 35 14.40 3.73 -8.94
CA SER A 35 13.63 3.48 -10.17
C SER A 35 12.41 4.40 -10.25
N THR A 36 12.12 4.92 -11.44
CA THR A 36 10.94 5.77 -11.69
C THR A 36 9.64 4.98 -11.77
N ILE A 37 9.74 3.74 -12.29
CA ILE A 37 8.68 2.73 -12.29
C ILE A 37 9.18 1.53 -11.48
N GLY A 38 8.29 0.91 -10.72
CA GLY A 38 8.59 -0.34 -10.03
C GLY A 38 7.35 -0.92 -9.35
N VAL A 39 7.55 -1.94 -8.53
CA VAL A 39 6.49 -2.59 -7.77
C VAL A 39 6.37 -1.94 -6.39
N LYS A 40 5.16 -1.53 -6.02
CA LYS A 40 4.79 -1.07 -4.67
C LYS A 40 3.83 -2.08 -4.05
N MET A 41 3.96 -2.34 -2.76
CA MET A 41 2.94 -3.07 -1.99
C MET A 41 1.87 -2.09 -1.50
N ILE A 42 0.65 -2.19 -2.02
CA ILE A 42 -0.52 -1.41 -1.59
C ILE A 42 -1.07 -2.04 -0.32
N GLY A 43 -1.31 -1.24 0.71
CA GLY A 43 -1.72 -1.72 2.03
C GLY A 43 -0.57 -2.13 2.95
N GLN A 44 0.67 -1.87 2.52
CA GLN A 44 1.87 -2.07 3.33
C GLN A 44 2.18 -0.79 4.14
N VAL A 45 2.47 -0.96 5.42
CA VAL A 45 2.94 0.11 6.30
C VAL A 45 4.34 0.57 5.85
N ASP A 46 4.50 1.88 5.61
CA ASP A 46 5.76 2.48 5.20
C ASP A 46 6.73 2.57 6.38
N ASP A 47 7.89 1.92 6.23
CA ASP A 47 8.93 1.76 7.25
C ASP A 47 9.72 3.05 7.49
N LYS A 48 9.85 3.91 6.47
CA LYS A 48 10.62 5.16 6.55
C LYS A 48 10.14 6.07 7.66
N SER A 49 8.81 6.13 7.85
CA SER A 49 8.20 6.93 8.91
C SER A 49 8.63 6.45 10.30
N PHE A 50 8.77 5.14 10.50
CA PHE A 50 9.23 4.54 11.76
C PHE A 50 10.72 4.76 11.96
N VAL A 51 11.56 4.52 10.93
CA VAL A 51 13.00 4.78 11.01
C VAL A 51 13.26 6.23 11.43
N LYS A 52 12.57 7.19 10.81
CA LYS A 52 12.66 8.61 11.12
C LYS A 52 12.24 8.95 12.56
N SER A 53 11.23 8.26 13.13
CA SER A 53 10.87 8.44 14.54
C SER A 53 11.99 8.00 15.49
N PHE A 54 12.75 6.96 15.10
CA PHE A 54 13.85 6.42 15.90
C PHE A 54 15.18 7.18 15.76
N GLU A 55 15.37 7.98 14.70
CA GLU A 55 16.56 8.83 14.53
C GLU A 55 16.79 9.80 15.70
N LYS A 56 15.71 10.20 16.38
CA LYS A 56 15.78 11.09 17.56
C LYS A 56 16.10 10.34 18.86
N ILE A 57 15.97 9.02 18.86
CA ILE A 57 16.06 8.17 20.06
C ILE A 57 17.39 7.42 20.08
N PHE A 58 17.79 6.87 18.94
CA PHE A 58 19.00 6.07 18.79
C PHE A 58 19.98 6.76 17.86
N SER A 59 21.26 6.79 18.21
CA SER A 59 22.32 7.26 17.31
C SER A 59 22.79 6.19 16.33
N ASP A 60 22.63 4.92 16.70
CA ASP A 60 23.05 3.77 15.89
C ASP A 60 21.98 3.44 14.84
N LYS A 61 22.38 3.47 13.57
CA LYS A 61 21.49 3.22 12.43
C LYS A 61 21.00 1.77 12.35
N VAL A 62 21.79 0.79 12.78
CA VAL A 62 21.38 -0.61 12.80
C VAL A 62 20.26 -0.78 13.83
N ILE A 63 20.42 -0.20 15.02
CA ILE A 63 19.38 -0.23 16.06
C ILE A 63 18.10 0.46 15.56
N GLN A 64 18.20 1.62 14.89
CA GLN A 64 17.03 2.30 14.31
C GLN A 64 16.28 1.40 13.32
N LEU A 65 16.99 0.71 12.42
CA LEU A 65 16.41 -0.17 11.42
C LEU A 65 15.75 -1.41 12.06
N GLU A 66 16.40 -2.02 13.05
CA GLU A 66 15.87 -3.19 13.75
C GLU A 66 14.58 -2.84 14.53
N GLN A 67 14.59 -1.73 15.26
CA GLN A 67 13.40 -1.27 16.02
C GLN A 67 12.25 -0.88 15.08
N ALA A 68 12.56 -0.19 13.97
CA ALA A 68 11.58 0.12 12.95
C ALA A 68 10.97 -1.15 12.34
N ALA A 69 11.79 -2.14 11.97
CA ALA A 69 11.31 -3.39 11.37
C ALA A 69 10.37 -4.17 12.31
N VAL A 70 10.70 -4.25 13.60
CA VAL A 70 9.85 -4.89 14.62
C VAL A 70 8.51 -4.17 14.72
N LEU A 71 8.53 -2.84 14.81
CA LEU A 71 7.33 -2.04 15.01
C LEU A 71 6.44 -2.01 13.76
N VAL A 72 7.04 -1.90 12.57
CA VAL A 72 6.34 -2.00 11.28
C VAL A 72 5.64 -3.36 11.16
N SER A 73 6.32 -4.45 11.52
CA SER A 73 5.73 -5.80 11.47
C SER A 73 4.51 -5.91 12.39
N LYS A 74 4.63 -5.43 13.64
CA LYS A 74 3.51 -5.38 14.58
C LYS A 74 2.32 -4.59 14.02
N TRP A 75 2.57 -3.40 13.47
CA TRP A 75 1.49 -2.58 12.93
C TRP A 75 0.91 -3.14 11.64
N GLN A 76 1.71 -3.85 10.83
CA GLN A 76 1.21 -4.54 9.66
C GLN A 76 0.22 -5.65 10.05
N GLU A 77 0.51 -6.41 11.10
CA GLU A 77 -0.39 -7.43 11.64
C GLU A 77 -1.69 -6.81 12.16
N GLU A 78 -1.61 -5.69 12.88
CA GLU A 78 -2.80 -4.94 13.31
C GLU A 78 -3.62 -4.48 12.10
N VAL A 79 -2.99 -3.88 11.09
CA VAL A 79 -3.67 -3.45 9.85
C VAL A 79 -4.39 -4.60 9.14
N TYR A 80 -3.80 -5.81 9.14
CA TYR A 80 -4.41 -7.02 8.57
C TYR A 80 -5.51 -7.62 9.46
N ASN A 81 -5.54 -7.28 10.75
CA ASN A 81 -6.53 -7.81 11.67
C ASN A 81 -7.94 -7.29 11.35
N ALA A 82 -8.79 -8.17 10.83
CA ALA A 82 -10.18 -7.83 10.50
C ALA A 82 -11.02 -7.42 11.72
N ALA A 83 -10.63 -7.82 12.95
CA ALA A 83 -11.31 -7.40 14.17
C ALA A 83 -11.02 -5.93 14.55
N TRP A 84 -9.97 -5.32 13.98
CA TRP A 84 -9.68 -3.91 14.13
C TRP A 84 -10.04 -3.17 12.83
N TYR A 85 -11.15 -2.43 12.90
CA TYR A 85 -11.72 -1.69 11.78
C TYR A 85 -11.94 -0.22 12.18
N PRO A 86 -10.88 0.60 12.24
CA PRO A 86 -10.94 1.97 12.73
C PRO A 86 -11.48 2.92 11.65
N PHE A 87 -12.72 2.71 11.20
CA PHE A 87 -13.35 3.52 10.16
C PHE A 87 -14.68 4.10 10.64
N LYS A 88 -15.01 5.28 10.12
CA LYS A 88 -16.27 5.98 10.35
C LYS A 88 -16.81 6.57 9.06
N PHE A 89 -18.13 6.74 9.01
CA PHE A 89 -18.80 7.45 7.92
C PHE A 89 -18.89 8.94 8.23
N VAL A 90 -18.48 9.76 7.27
CA VAL A 90 -18.65 11.22 7.33
C VAL A 90 -19.50 11.72 6.17
N GLY A 91 -20.39 12.65 6.45
CA GLY A 91 -21.17 13.33 5.42
C GLY A 91 -20.29 14.31 4.64
N THR A 92 -20.30 14.18 3.32
CA THR A 92 -19.68 15.11 2.37
C THR A 92 -20.73 15.66 1.43
N GLY A 93 -20.41 16.72 0.67
CA GLY A 93 -21.32 17.26 -0.35
C GLY A 93 -21.76 16.23 -1.40
N ASP A 94 -20.97 15.16 -1.60
CA ASP A 94 -21.23 14.09 -2.55
C ASP A 94 -21.91 12.85 -1.93
N GLY A 95 -22.30 12.91 -0.65
CA GLY A 95 -22.85 11.77 0.10
C GLY A 95 -21.96 11.32 1.26
N MET A 96 -22.19 10.11 1.79
CA MET A 96 -21.37 9.55 2.87
C MET A 96 -20.08 8.92 2.34
N LYS A 97 -18.94 9.25 2.94
CA LYS A 97 -17.65 8.62 2.67
C LYS A 97 -17.14 7.93 3.92
N GLU A 98 -16.64 6.71 3.75
CA GLU A 98 -15.94 5.99 4.81
C GLU A 98 -14.50 6.49 4.90
N ILE A 99 -14.07 6.88 6.10
CA ILE A 99 -12.72 7.40 6.37
C ILE A 99 -12.15 6.72 7.61
N VAL A 100 -10.82 6.69 7.74
CA VAL A 100 -10.18 6.22 8.97
C VAL A 100 -10.51 7.17 10.12
N ASP A 101 -10.90 6.61 11.27
CA ASP A 101 -11.24 7.37 12.46
C ASP A 101 -9.99 7.82 13.21
N ASP A 102 -9.69 9.12 13.14
CA ASP A 102 -8.59 9.73 13.89
C ASP A 102 -8.73 9.65 15.42
N GLU A 103 -9.93 9.36 15.94
CA GLU A 103 -10.16 9.19 17.37
C GLU A 103 -9.99 7.75 17.86
N ASP A 104 -9.63 6.80 16.97
CA ASP A 104 -9.34 5.42 17.36
C ASP A 104 -8.21 5.36 18.39
N GLU A 105 -8.44 4.62 19.48
CA GLU A 105 -7.54 4.57 20.64
C GLU A 105 -6.13 4.07 20.26
N LYS A 106 -6.03 3.05 19.40
CA LYS A 106 -4.73 2.53 18.96
C LYS A 106 -3.99 3.55 18.11
N LEU A 107 -4.68 4.23 17.19
CA LEU A 107 -4.08 5.29 16.37
C LEU A 107 -3.62 6.50 17.20
N LYS A 108 -4.38 6.89 18.23
CA LYS A 108 -3.99 7.98 19.14
C LYS A 108 -2.73 7.62 19.90
N ASN A 109 -2.71 6.45 20.54
CA ASN A 109 -1.55 5.94 21.27
C ASN A 109 -0.31 5.86 20.37
N LEU A 110 -0.47 5.42 19.11
CA LEU A 110 0.61 5.38 18.12
C LEU A 110 1.22 6.75 17.85
N SER A 111 0.39 7.79 17.65
CA SER A 111 0.89 9.15 17.44
C SER A 111 1.51 9.78 18.69
N GLU A 112 1.02 9.44 19.88
CA GLU A 112 1.59 9.91 21.14
C GLU A 112 2.99 9.34 21.38
N GLU A 113 3.20 8.07 21.04
CA GLU A 113 4.48 7.38 21.27
C GLU A 113 5.52 7.66 20.16
N PHE A 114 5.10 7.64 18.89
CA PHE A 114 6.02 7.67 17.74
C PHE A 114 5.80 8.85 16.78
N GLY A 115 4.78 9.67 17.02
CA GLY A 115 4.50 10.88 16.25
C GLY A 115 3.50 10.68 15.10
N GLU A 116 3.06 11.82 14.56
CA GLU A 116 1.99 11.89 13.55
C GLU A 116 2.36 11.25 12.21
N ASP A 117 3.64 11.31 11.81
CA ASP A 117 4.13 10.68 10.58
C ASP A 117 3.90 9.15 10.61
N VAL A 118 4.13 8.53 11.78
CA VAL A 118 3.94 7.09 11.98
C VAL A 118 2.46 6.71 11.94
N LYS A 119 1.60 7.48 12.61
CA LYS A 119 0.13 7.29 12.52
C LYS A 119 -0.34 7.42 11.07
N ASN A 120 0.14 8.41 10.33
CA ASN A 120 -0.24 8.62 8.94
C ASN A 120 0.18 7.46 8.04
N SER A 121 1.36 6.87 8.25
CA SER A 121 1.80 5.66 7.54
C SER A 121 0.79 4.51 7.70
N VAL A 122 0.36 4.24 8.94
CA VAL A 122 -0.65 3.20 9.24
C VAL A 122 -2.02 3.54 8.63
N LYS A 123 -2.46 4.81 8.71
CA LYS A 123 -3.72 5.26 8.09
C LYS A 123 -3.72 5.08 6.57
N ILE A 124 -2.60 5.35 5.90
CA ILE A 124 -2.46 5.14 4.45
C ILE A 124 -2.62 3.65 4.13
N ALA A 125 -1.92 2.77 4.86
CA ALA A 125 -2.04 1.32 4.68
C ALA A 125 -3.49 0.82 4.88
N LEU A 126 -4.19 1.30 5.92
CA LEU A 126 -5.60 0.97 6.15
C LEU A 126 -6.51 1.40 4.99
N LYS A 127 -6.37 2.64 4.51
CA LYS A 127 -7.15 3.15 3.37
C LYS A 127 -6.90 2.35 2.11
N GLU A 128 -5.63 2.10 1.80
CA GLU A 128 -5.20 1.31 0.66
C GLU A 128 -5.78 -0.11 0.70
N LEU A 129 -5.80 -0.78 1.86
CA LEU A 129 -6.44 -2.09 1.96
C LEU A 129 -7.95 -2.04 1.75
N ASN A 130 -8.63 -1.04 2.31
CA ASN A 130 -10.09 -0.94 2.17
C ASN A 130 -10.52 -0.62 0.74
N GLU A 131 -9.69 0.10 -0.01
CA GLU A 131 -9.94 0.45 -1.42
C GLU A 131 -9.58 -0.71 -2.38
N PHE A 132 -8.43 -1.35 -2.19
CA PHE A 132 -7.89 -2.29 -3.18
C PHE A 132 -8.06 -3.77 -2.81
N ASN A 133 -8.15 -4.11 -1.52
CA ASN A 133 -8.31 -5.50 -1.07
C ASN A 133 -9.15 -5.61 0.22
N PRO A 134 -10.40 -5.08 0.23
CA PRO A 134 -11.20 -4.98 1.46
C PRO A 134 -11.51 -6.33 2.09
N SER A 135 -11.71 -7.36 1.27
CA SER A 135 -12.02 -8.73 1.74
C SER A 135 -10.77 -9.52 2.10
N GLY A 136 -9.67 -9.37 1.35
CA GLY A 136 -8.45 -10.12 1.59
C GLY A 136 -7.65 -9.59 2.79
N ARG A 137 -7.66 -8.28 3.03
CA ARG A 137 -6.95 -7.62 4.15
C ARG A 137 -5.45 -7.95 4.21
N TYR A 138 -4.81 -8.14 3.07
CA TYR A 138 -3.35 -8.26 2.94
C TYR A 138 -2.81 -7.34 1.85
N ALA A 139 -1.55 -6.91 1.98
CA ALA A 139 -0.94 -6.04 1.00
C ALA A 139 -0.77 -6.74 -0.35
N VAL A 140 -1.07 -6.02 -1.43
CA VAL A 140 -1.00 -6.53 -2.80
C VAL A 140 0.03 -5.75 -3.61
N PRO A 141 0.85 -6.42 -4.43
CA PRO A 141 1.78 -5.71 -5.29
C PRO A 141 1.02 -5.01 -6.43
N THR A 142 1.44 -3.80 -6.76
CA THR A 142 0.98 -3.04 -7.93
C THR A 142 2.14 -2.34 -8.64
N LEU A 143 1.96 -2.00 -9.91
CA LEU A 143 2.90 -1.13 -10.62
C LEU A 143 2.73 0.31 -10.16
N SER A 144 3.83 0.96 -9.81
CA SER A 144 3.84 2.33 -9.32
C SER A 144 4.75 3.20 -10.18
N ASN A 145 4.26 4.40 -10.52
CA ASN A 145 5.05 5.46 -11.11
C ASN A 145 5.45 6.41 -9.97
N PHE A 146 6.62 6.17 -9.39
CA PHE A 146 7.14 6.93 -8.26
C PHE A 146 7.46 8.39 -8.62
N ALA A 147 7.75 8.68 -9.89
CA ALA A 147 7.98 10.05 -10.35
C ALA A 147 6.70 10.90 -10.34
N HIS A 148 5.53 10.28 -10.53
CA HIS A 148 4.24 10.97 -10.56
C HIS A 148 3.33 10.65 -9.37
N GLY A 149 3.77 9.79 -8.44
CA GLY A 149 2.99 9.43 -7.25
C GLY A 149 1.66 8.72 -7.54
N ARG A 150 1.58 7.95 -8.63
CA ARG A 150 0.37 7.22 -9.04
C ARG A 150 0.67 5.80 -9.47
N GLU A 151 -0.35 4.97 -9.60
CA GLU A 151 -0.24 3.67 -10.24
C GLU A 151 0.30 3.83 -11.67
N ALA A 152 1.25 2.97 -12.05
CA ALA A 152 1.79 2.92 -13.41
C ALA A 152 0.91 2.05 -14.29
N THR A 153 0.77 2.45 -15.55
CA THR A 153 0.07 1.64 -16.56
C THR A 153 0.91 0.42 -16.95
N LEU A 154 0.25 -0.64 -17.42
CA LEU A 154 0.93 -1.81 -17.99
C LEU A 154 1.95 -1.41 -19.07
N LYS A 155 1.61 -0.43 -19.91
CA LYS A 155 2.50 0.12 -20.94
C LYS A 155 3.76 0.78 -20.37
N GLU A 156 3.62 1.57 -19.30
CA GLU A 156 4.77 2.18 -18.61
C GLU A 156 5.67 1.10 -17.99
N GLY A 157 5.08 0.09 -17.36
CA GLY A 157 5.81 -1.05 -16.80
C GLY A 157 6.59 -1.84 -17.86
N ILE A 158 5.94 -2.22 -18.97
CA ILE A 158 6.60 -2.94 -20.07
C ILE A 158 7.74 -2.10 -20.65
N LYS A 159 7.49 -0.81 -20.92
CA LYS A 159 8.51 0.09 -21.47
C LYS A 159 9.73 0.17 -20.54
N TRP A 160 9.50 0.23 -19.24
CA TRP A 160 10.56 0.24 -18.25
C TRP A 160 11.32 -1.10 -18.21
N TYR A 161 10.59 -2.22 -18.18
CA TYR A 161 11.16 -3.56 -18.05
C TYR A 161 12.02 -3.97 -19.25
N VAL A 162 11.61 -3.64 -20.47
CA VAL A 162 12.35 -3.97 -21.71
C VAL A 162 13.61 -3.10 -21.90
N GLN A 163 13.72 -1.99 -21.18
CA GLN A 163 14.88 -1.09 -21.23
C GLN A 163 15.94 -1.41 -20.16
N TYR A 164 15.65 -2.35 -19.26
CA TYR A 164 16.58 -2.87 -18.26
C TYR A 164 17.45 -3.97 -18.86
#